data_AF-A0ABD3CE43-F1
#
_entry.id   AF-A0ABD3CE43-F1
#
_cell.length_a   1.000
_cell.length_b   1.000
_cell.length_c   1.000
_cell.angle_alpha   90.00
_cell.angle_beta   90.00
_cell.angle_gamma   90.00
#
_symmetry.space_group_name_H-M   'P 1'
#
loop_
_entity.id
_entity.type
_entity.pdbx_description
1 polymer ?
#
loop_
_entity_poly.entity_id
_entity_poly.type
_entity_poly.pdbx_seq_one_letter_code
_entity_poly.pdbx_strand_id
1 'polypeptide(L)'
;MRAMIFCTINDFPVYGNLSGYCNKGHKACPKCGQHTDFHQLEHVRKTVYLGYRKWLEPTHPYRLLRKAFNGKQLKERAPNTLTPEQVYDQVKDIDVTFGKGQKQKSTEKSLWKKRSIFYELPYWKNLEVKHCIDVMHMEKNVSDSLIGTLLNIAGKT
;
A
#
# COMPACT_ATOMS: atom_id res chain seq x y z
N MET A 1 -7.68 -34.28 7.14
CA MET A 1 -7.54 -32.92 7.69
C MET A 1 -7.68 -31.93 6.54
N ARG A 2 -8.48 -30.87 6.68
CA ARG A 2 -8.59 -29.78 5.68
C ARG A 2 -8.06 -28.51 6.35
N ALA A 3 -7.16 -27.79 5.68
CA ALA A 3 -6.57 -26.55 6.17
C ALA A 3 -6.75 -25.44 5.12
N MET A 4 -6.83 -24.20 5.59
CA MET A 4 -7.02 -23.01 4.78
C MET A 4 -6.16 -21.87 5.32
N ILE A 5 -5.43 -21.20 4.45
CA ILE A 5 -4.80 -19.91 4.75
C ILE A 5 -5.89 -18.83 4.74
N PHE A 6 -6.23 -18.31 5.92
CA PHE A 6 -7.23 -17.24 6.07
C PHE A 6 -6.71 -15.87 5.62
N CYS A 7 -5.52 -15.49 6.09
CA CYS A 7 -4.81 -14.30 5.65
C CYS A 7 -3.30 -14.46 5.90
N THR A 8 -2.50 -13.55 5.35
CA THR A 8 -1.08 -13.43 5.67
C THR A 8 -0.84 -12.14 6.46
N ILE A 9 -0.02 -12.18 7.50
CA ILE A 9 0.33 -11.01 8.33
C ILE A 9 1.77 -10.64 8.03
N ASN A 10 1.99 -9.43 7.49
CA ASN A 10 3.32 -9.01 7.05
C ASN A 10 3.51 -7.51 7.20
N ASP A 11 4.75 -7.07 7.30
CA ASP A 11 5.05 -5.65 7.12
C ASP A 11 4.72 -5.17 5.69
N PHE A 12 4.75 -3.85 5.50
CA PHE A 12 4.38 -3.25 4.23
C PHE A 12 5.35 -3.56 3.05
N PRO A 13 6.67 -3.66 3.27
CA PRO A 13 7.59 -4.16 2.26
C PRO A 13 7.29 -5.59 1.80
N VAL A 14 7.10 -6.53 2.73
CA VAL A 14 6.82 -7.94 2.43
C VAL A 14 5.43 -8.10 1.82
N TYR A 15 4.46 -7.27 2.21
CA TYR A 15 3.14 -7.20 1.57
C TYR A 15 3.25 -7.09 0.05
N GLY A 16 4.08 -6.17 -0.48
CA GLY A 16 4.24 -5.99 -1.93
C GLY A 16 4.85 -7.22 -2.60
N ASN A 17 5.79 -7.89 -1.92
CA ASN A 17 6.40 -9.11 -2.42
C ASN A 17 5.42 -10.29 -2.46
N LEU A 18 4.55 -10.44 -1.47
CA LEU A 18 3.60 -11.57 -1.41
C LEU A 18 2.38 -11.33 -2.30
N SER A 19 1.80 -10.13 -2.25
CA SER A 19 0.62 -9.78 -3.05
C SER A 19 0.95 -9.55 -4.53
N GLY A 20 2.20 -9.17 -4.83
CA GLY A 20 2.58 -8.68 -6.16
C GLY A 20 2.18 -7.23 -6.42
N TYR A 21 1.62 -6.54 -5.42
CA TYR A 21 1.22 -5.14 -5.51
C TYR A 21 2.44 -4.21 -5.55
N CYS A 22 2.35 -3.12 -6.32
CA CYS A 22 3.36 -2.08 -6.33
C CYS A 22 3.27 -1.22 -5.07
N ASN A 23 4.08 -1.53 -4.06
CA ASN A 23 4.12 -0.80 -2.79
C ASN A 23 5.10 0.40 -2.77
N LYS A 24 5.52 0.90 -3.95
CA LYS A 24 6.46 2.04 -4.08
C LYS A 24 5.94 3.06 -5.09
N GLY A 25 6.36 4.31 -4.91
CA GLY A 25 6.05 5.41 -5.82
C GLY A 25 4.63 5.95 -5.65
N HIS A 26 4.07 6.57 -6.70
CA HIS A 26 2.84 7.36 -6.61
C HIS A 26 1.55 6.54 -6.38
N LYS A 27 1.63 5.21 -6.45
CA LYS A 27 0.48 4.29 -6.32
C LYS A 27 0.69 3.24 -5.23
N ALA A 28 1.44 3.59 -4.18
CA ALA A 28 1.85 2.63 -3.17
C ALA A 28 0.70 2.10 -2.30
N CYS A 29 -0.43 2.81 -2.19
CA CYS A 29 -1.51 2.44 -1.27
C CYS A 29 -2.46 1.40 -1.90
N PRO A 30 -2.51 0.16 -1.38
CA PRO A 30 -3.36 -0.89 -1.94
C PRO A 30 -4.86 -0.60 -1.84
N LYS A 31 -5.26 0.22 -0.85
CA LYS A 31 -6.65 0.65 -0.67
C LYS A 31 -7.07 1.73 -1.66
N CYS A 32 -6.17 2.67 -1.97
CA CYS A 32 -6.48 3.76 -2.89
C CYS A 32 -6.21 3.38 -4.36
N GLY A 33 -5.28 2.47 -4.62
CA GLY A 33 -4.94 2.05 -5.97
C GLY A 33 -4.46 3.21 -6.84
N GLN A 34 -5.12 3.37 -8.00
CA GLN A 34 -4.87 4.49 -8.92
C GLN A 34 -5.20 5.86 -8.31
N HIS A 35 -6.06 5.91 -7.29
CA HIS A 35 -6.48 7.13 -6.61
C HIS A 35 -5.62 7.46 -5.38
N THR A 36 -4.40 6.90 -5.30
CA THR A 36 -3.45 7.22 -4.24
C THR A 36 -3.11 8.71 -4.31
N ASP A 37 -3.42 9.42 -3.22
CA ASP A 37 -3.05 10.83 -3.05
C ASP A 37 -1.62 10.90 -2.51
N PHE A 38 -0.73 11.43 -3.35
CA PHE A 38 0.69 11.53 -3.06
C PHE A 38 1.17 12.98 -3.19
N HIS A 39 2.20 13.31 -2.43
CA HIS A 39 2.91 14.57 -2.53
C HIS A 39 4.40 14.29 -2.62
N GLN A 40 5.06 14.87 -3.62
CA GLN A 40 6.49 14.71 -3.81
C GLN A 40 7.20 15.89 -3.15
N LEU A 41 8.05 15.63 -2.16
CA LEU A 41 8.86 16.66 -1.52
C LEU A 41 9.97 17.10 -2.49
N GLU A 42 9.97 18.37 -2.89
CA GLU A 42 10.84 18.91 -3.95
C GLU A 42 12.34 18.67 -3.67
N HIS A 43 12.79 19.02 -2.47
CA HIS A 43 14.21 18.99 -2.11
C HIS A 43 14.74 17.57 -1.83
N VAL A 44 13.91 16.71 -1.24
CA VAL A 44 14.34 15.36 -0.78
C VAL A 44 13.95 14.26 -1.77
N ARG A 45 13.13 14.60 -2.79
CA ARG A 45 12.56 13.66 -3.77
C ARG A 45 11.91 12.42 -3.11
N LYS A 46 11.41 12.57 -1.89
CA LYS A 46 10.63 11.55 -1.18
C LYS A 46 9.14 11.77 -1.46
N THR A 47 8.42 10.67 -1.69
CA THR A 47 6.96 10.67 -1.81
C THR A 47 6.33 10.48 -0.44
N VAL A 48 5.38 11.35 -0.08
CA VAL A 48 4.57 11.25 1.14
C VAL A 48 3.09 11.10 0.80
N TYR A 49 2.33 10.39 1.64
CA TYR A 49 0.92 10.07 1.40
C TYR A 49 0.05 10.76 2.45
N LEU A 50 -0.50 11.93 2.11
CA LEU A 50 -1.20 12.80 3.06
C LEU A 50 -2.74 12.71 2.95
N GLY A 51 -3.25 11.98 1.95
CA GLY A 51 -4.69 11.87 1.68
C GLY A 51 -5.45 10.88 2.57
N TYR A 52 -4.84 10.31 3.60
CA TYR A 52 -5.49 9.32 4.47
C TYR A 52 -6.71 9.88 5.21
N ARG A 53 -6.78 11.20 5.41
CA ARG A 53 -7.93 11.88 6.04
C ARG A 53 -9.24 11.71 5.24
N LYS A 54 -9.19 11.28 3.98
CA LYS A 54 -10.38 11.04 3.13
C LYS A 54 -11.25 9.88 3.67
N TRP A 55 -10.66 9.00 4.48
CA TRP A 55 -11.32 7.87 5.12
C TRP A 55 -12.05 8.22 6.43
N LEU A 56 -11.89 9.46 6.91
CA LEU A 56 -12.64 9.96 8.05
C LEU A 56 -14.04 10.44 7.61
N GLU A 57 -15.01 10.35 8.52
CA GLU A 57 -16.36 10.87 8.31
C GLU A 57 -16.32 12.33 7.82
N PRO A 58 -17.21 12.75 6.89
CA PRO A 58 -17.18 14.09 6.32
C PRO A 58 -17.18 15.24 7.33
N THR A 59 -17.81 15.02 8.49
CA THR A 59 -17.92 15.99 9.58
C THR A 59 -16.76 15.92 10.59
N HIS A 60 -15.82 14.99 10.42
CA HIS A 60 -14.73 14.77 11.37
C HIS A 60 -13.80 16.00 11.48
N PRO A 61 -13.46 16.48 12.70
CA PRO A 61 -12.67 17.70 12.91
C PRO A 61 -11.35 17.74 12.11
N TYR A 62 -10.62 16.62 12.03
CA TYR A 62 -9.35 16.55 11.30
C TYR A 62 -9.46 16.79 9.79
N ARG A 63 -10.66 16.64 9.20
CA ARG A 63 -10.89 17.05 7.79
C ARG A 63 -10.91 18.56 7.62
N LEU A 64 -11.29 19.29 8.66
CA LEU A 64 -11.45 20.75 8.67
C LEU A 64 -10.14 21.48 9.04
N LEU A 65 -9.21 20.80 9.74
CA LEU A 65 -7.95 21.35 10.23
C LEU A 65 -6.89 21.60 9.12
N ARG A 66 -7.20 22.43 8.12
CA ARG A 66 -6.31 22.73 6.99
C ARG A 66 -4.89 23.14 7.40
N LYS A 67 -4.76 23.98 8.45
CA LYS A 67 -3.49 24.57 8.90
C LYS A 67 -2.55 23.52 9.53
N ALA A 68 -3.09 22.50 10.17
CA ALA A 68 -2.30 21.44 10.80
C ALA A 68 -1.78 20.39 9.80
N PHE A 69 -2.25 20.43 8.55
CA PHE A 69 -1.87 19.50 7.50
C PHE A 69 -1.33 20.27 6.28
N ASN A 70 -1.75 19.92 5.07
CA ASN A 70 -1.23 20.44 3.81
C ASN A 70 -1.90 21.73 3.33
N GLY A 71 -2.62 22.47 4.19
CA GLY A 71 -3.32 23.71 3.82
C GLY A 71 -4.55 23.54 2.92
N LYS A 72 -4.77 22.34 2.34
CA LYS A 72 -5.86 22.06 1.40
C LYS A 72 -7.15 21.66 2.11
N GLN A 73 -8.28 22.16 1.61
CA GLN A 73 -9.59 21.73 2.07
C GLN A 73 -9.91 20.34 1.53
N LEU A 74 -10.26 19.40 2.42
CA LEU A 74 -10.53 18.02 2.04
C LEU A 74 -12.00 17.80 1.67
N LYS A 75 -12.36 18.08 0.42
CA LYS A 75 -13.74 17.90 -0.10
C LYS A 75 -14.04 16.48 -0.56
N GLU A 76 -13.03 15.76 -1.02
CA GLU A 76 -13.17 14.42 -1.61
C GLU A 76 -13.44 13.34 -0.55
N ARG A 77 -14.16 12.28 -0.95
CA ARG A 77 -14.33 11.06 -0.15
C ARG A 77 -13.23 10.05 -0.46
N ALA A 78 -13.06 9.07 0.41
CA ALA A 78 -12.19 7.93 0.14
C ALA A 78 -12.64 7.23 -1.16
N PRO A 79 -11.69 6.72 -1.97
CA PRO A 79 -12.03 5.90 -3.13
C PRO A 79 -12.70 4.60 -2.66
N ASN A 80 -13.58 4.06 -3.49
CA ASN A 80 -14.17 2.75 -3.24
C ASN A 80 -13.06 1.68 -3.22
N THR A 81 -13.10 0.81 -2.22
CA THR A 81 -12.21 -0.34 -2.17
C THR A 81 -12.58 -1.35 -3.25
N LEU A 82 -11.57 -1.91 -3.91
CA LEU A 82 -11.78 -2.98 -4.89
C LEU A 82 -12.33 -4.24 -4.22
N THR A 83 -13.29 -4.89 -4.88
CA THR A 83 -13.78 -6.20 -4.44
C THR A 83 -12.77 -7.31 -4.74
N PRO A 84 -12.84 -8.48 -4.09
CA PRO A 84 -11.96 -9.61 -4.38
C PRO A 84 -11.94 -10.01 -5.86
N GLU A 85 -13.10 -9.97 -6.52
CA GLU A 85 -13.28 -10.27 -7.94
C GLU A 85 -12.57 -9.25 -8.82
N GLN A 86 -12.75 -7.95 -8.53
CA GLN A 86 -12.08 -6.87 -9.27
C GLN A 86 -10.55 -6.95 -9.12
N VAL A 87 -10.07 -7.30 -7.92
CA VAL A 87 -8.64 -7.52 -7.70
C VAL A 87 -8.16 -8.73 -8.51
N TYR A 88 -8.92 -9.83 -8.52
CA TYR A 88 -8.57 -11.02 -9.31
C TYR A 88 -8.52 -10.72 -10.81
N ASP A 89 -9.50 -9.99 -11.34
CA ASP A 89 -9.52 -9.59 -12.75
C ASP A 89 -8.32 -8.72 -13.15
N GLN A 90 -7.76 -7.92 -12.23
CA GLN A 90 -6.56 -7.14 -12.49
C GLN A 90 -5.27 -7.98 -12.53
N VAL A 91 -5.26 -9.18 -11.91
CA VAL A 91 -4.03 -9.97 -11.73
C VAL A 91 -4.01 -11.30 -12.49
N LYS A 92 -5.18 -11.81 -12.92
CA LYS A 92 -5.32 -13.18 -13.47
C LYS A 92 -4.45 -13.42 -14.71
N ASP A 93 -4.30 -12.40 -15.55
CA ASP A 93 -3.60 -12.45 -16.84
C ASP A 93 -2.14 -11.94 -16.75
N ILE A 94 -1.64 -11.66 -15.55
CA ILE A 94 -0.24 -11.24 -15.37
C ILE A 94 0.64 -12.49 -15.43
N ASP A 95 1.40 -12.59 -16.52
CA ASP A 95 2.41 -13.63 -16.67
C ASP A 95 3.62 -13.35 -15.76
N VAL A 96 4.02 -14.36 -14.99
CA VAL A 96 5.10 -14.24 -14.01
C VAL A 96 6.28 -15.09 -14.49
N THR A 97 7.21 -14.45 -15.20
CA THR A 97 8.49 -15.07 -15.50
C THR A 97 9.44 -14.93 -14.30
N PHE A 98 9.93 -16.06 -13.78
CA PHE A 98 10.90 -16.09 -12.70
C PHE A 98 12.32 -16.19 -13.27
N GLY A 99 13.25 -15.36 -12.76
CA GLY A 99 14.67 -15.43 -13.17
C GLY A 99 15.44 -14.12 -12.94
N LYS A 100 16.74 -14.21 -12.62
CA LYS A 100 17.62 -13.02 -12.54
C LYS A 100 17.81 -12.42 -13.94
N GLY A 101 17.69 -11.10 -14.06
CA GLY A 101 18.00 -10.35 -15.29
C GLY A 101 16.80 -9.99 -16.17
N GLN A 102 15.63 -10.58 -15.96
CA GLN A 102 14.42 -10.16 -16.66
C GLN A 102 13.75 -9.00 -15.91
N LYS A 103 14.05 -7.76 -16.33
CA LYS A 103 13.20 -6.62 -15.95
C LYS A 103 11.85 -6.84 -16.64
N GLN A 104 10.85 -7.26 -15.87
CA GLN A 104 9.47 -7.10 -16.32
C GLN A 104 9.28 -5.63 -16.66
N LYS A 105 8.91 -5.34 -17.91
CA LYS A 105 8.48 -4.00 -18.31
C LYS A 105 7.23 -3.71 -17.51
N SER A 106 7.36 -3.11 -16.33
CA SER A 106 6.21 -2.54 -15.65
C SER A 106 5.71 -1.44 -16.57
N THR A 107 4.62 -1.70 -17.28
CA THR A 107 3.86 -0.62 -17.89
C THR A 107 3.54 0.33 -16.73
N GLU A 108 3.97 1.58 -16.83
CA GLU A 108 3.88 2.63 -15.79
C GLU A 108 2.46 2.80 -15.20
N LYS A 109 1.46 2.21 -15.87
CA LYS A 109 0.05 2.22 -15.52
C LYS A 109 -0.40 1.08 -14.61
N SER A 110 0.29 -0.08 -14.56
CA SER A 110 -0.17 -1.25 -13.79
C SER A 110 0.08 -1.11 -12.28
N LEU A 111 -0.91 -1.45 -11.46
CA LEU A 111 -0.79 -1.53 -9.99
C LEU A 111 -0.05 -2.80 -9.53
N TRP A 112 0.00 -3.81 -10.40
CA TRP A 112 0.45 -5.14 -10.06
C TRP A 112 1.67 -5.49 -10.91
N LYS A 113 2.69 -6.04 -10.26
CA LYS A 113 3.92 -6.52 -10.91
C LYS A 113 3.83 -8.00 -11.22
N LYS A 114 3.13 -8.77 -10.40
CA LYS A 114 3.02 -10.22 -10.57
C LYS A 114 1.69 -10.72 -10.03
N ARG A 115 1.28 -11.89 -10.52
CA ARG A 115 0.26 -12.71 -9.86
C ARG A 115 0.87 -13.42 -8.65
N SER A 116 0.20 -13.34 -7.51
CA SER A 116 0.63 -14.06 -6.30
C SER A 116 0.44 -15.57 -6.46
N ILE A 117 1.36 -16.38 -5.90
CA ILE A 117 1.23 -17.84 -5.87
C ILE A 117 -0.01 -18.30 -5.10
N PHE A 118 -0.50 -17.49 -4.15
CA PHE A 118 -1.70 -17.82 -3.41
C PHE A 118 -2.95 -17.92 -4.30
N TYR A 119 -2.95 -17.34 -5.50
CA TYR A 119 -4.04 -17.53 -6.47
C TYR A 119 -4.11 -18.94 -7.08
N GLU A 120 -3.11 -19.80 -6.84
CA GLU A 120 -3.21 -21.24 -7.13
C GLU A 120 -4.18 -21.95 -6.16
N LEU A 121 -4.47 -21.34 -5.00
CA LEU A 121 -5.46 -21.83 -4.06
C LEU A 121 -6.86 -21.43 -4.55
N PRO A 122 -7.78 -22.38 -4.84
CA PRO A 122 -9.06 -22.09 -5.50
C PRO A 122 -9.94 -21.06 -4.79
N TYR A 123 -9.86 -21.00 -3.45
CA TYR A 123 -10.66 -20.12 -2.60
C TYR A 123 -10.05 -18.72 -2.44
N TRP A 124 -8.77 -18.52 -2.76
CA TRP A 124 -8.05 -17.28 -2.45
C TRP A 124 -8.66 -16.06 -3.14
N LYS A 125 -9.17 -16.23 -4.36
CA LYS A 125 -9.87 -15.18 -5.11
C LYS A 125 -11.13 -14.68 -4.40
N ASN A 126 -11.75 -15.50 -3.54
CA ASN A 126 -12.99 -15.18 -2.84
C ASN A 126 -12.75 -14.54 -1.45
N LEU A 127 -11.51 -14.47 -0.97
CA LEU A 127 -11.22 -13.86 0.33
C LEU A 127 -11.32 -12.33 0.26
N GLU A 128 -12.13 -11.74 1.14
CA GLU A 128 -12.21 -10.28 1.31
C GLU A 128 -10.90 -9.68 1.83
N VAL A 129 -10.25 -10.38 2.77
CA VAL A 129 -9.00 -9.96 3.39
C VAL A 129 -7.92 -11.02 3.14
N LYS A 130 -6.98 -10.72 2.25
CA LYS A 130 -5.89 -11.64 1.83
C LYS A 130 -4.58 -11.38 2.57
N HIS A 131 -4.24 -10.11 2.73
CA HIS A 131 -2.97 -9.64 3.25
C HIS A 131 -3.23 -8.55 4.29
N CYS A 132 -2.92 -8.88 5.55
CA CYS A 132 -2.99 -8.01 6.70
C CYS A 132 -1.63 -7.36 6.94
N ILE A 133 -1.64 -6.07 7.23
CA ILE A 133 -0.42 -5.34 7.59
C ILE A 133 -0.14 -5.59 9.07
N ASP A 134 1.08 -5.99 9.38
CA ASP A 134 1.56 -6.12 10.74
C ASP A 134 1.83 -4.74 11.35
N VAL A 135 0.87 -4.28 12.16
CA VAL A 135 0.91 -2.96 12.79
C VAL A 135 2.05 -2.87 13.79
N MET A 136 2.35 -3.91 14.56
CA MET A 136 3.40 -3.88 15.58
C MET A 136 4.78 -3.62 14.94
N HIS A 137 5.09 -4.33 13.86
CA HIS A 137 6.34 -4.12 13.13
C HIS A 137 6.41 -2.73 12.48
N MET A 138 5.30 -2.24 11.93
CA MET A 138 5.26 -0.88 11.39
C MET A 138 5.45 0.19 12.46
N GLU A 139 4.77 0.08 13.60
CA GLU A 139 4.88 1.03 14.71
C GLU A 139 6.29 1.09 15.26
N LYS A 140 6.94 -0.06 15.42
CA LYS A 140 8.36 -0.13 15.81
C LYS A 140 9.24 0.62 14.80
N ASN A 141 9.09 0.33 13.50
CA ASN A 141 9.89 0.96 12.46
C ASN A 141 9.70 2.49 12.40
N VAL A 142 8.46 2.96 12.58
CA VAL A 142 8.14 4.39 12.63
C VAL A 142 8.74 5.04 13.87
N SER A 143 8.60 4.41 15.04
CA SER A 143 9.15 4.90 16.31
C SER A 143 10.67 4.99 16.26
N ASP A 144 11.34 3.95 15.76
CA ASP A 144 12.79 3.93 15.60
C ASP A 144 13.28 5.03 14.65
N SER A 145 12.52 5.30 13.57
CA SER A 145 12.83 6.38 12.62
C SER A 145 12.64 7.76 13.25
N LEU A 146 11.58 7.95 14.04
CA LEU A 146 11.33 9.20 14.76
C LEU A 146 12.41 9.46 15.80
N ILE A 147 12.76 8.47 16.61
CA ILE A 147 13.83 8.56 17.61
C ILE A 147 15.17 8.83 16.93
N GLY A 148 15.49 8.12 15.85
CA GLY A 148 16.70 8.34 15.06
C GLY A 148 16.81 9.77 14.54
N THR A 149 15.69 10.33 14.06
CA THR A 149 15.61 11.70 13.57
C THR A 149 15.76 12.72 14.71
N LEU A 150 15.00 12.56 15.80
CA LEU A 150 14.99 13.50 16.92
C LEU A 150 16.33 13.55 17.67
N LEU A 151 17.01 12.41 17.79
CA LEU A 151 18.31 12.31 18.46
C LEU A 151 19.49 12.49 17.50
N ASN A 152 19.24 12.77 16.22
CA ASN A 152 20.26 12.93 15.17
C ASN A 152 21.28 11.77 15.14
N ILE A 153 20.80 10.53 15.21
CA ILE A 153 21.65 9.34 15.26
C ILE A 153 22.30 9.11 13.89
N ALA A 154 23.62 9.11 13.83
CA ALA A 154 24.38 8.88 12.60
C ALA A 154 23.97 7.55 11.93
N GLY A 155 23.64 7.62 10.63
CA GLY A 155 23.18 6.47 9.84
C GLY A 155 21.69 6.11 10.00
N LYS A 156 20.94 6.87 10.81
CA LYS A 156 19.47 6.76 10.93
C LYS A 156 18.73 8.07 10.59
N THR A 157 19.47 9.11 10.22
CA THR A 157 18.96 10.39 9.69
C THR A 157 19.04 10.46 8.17
#